data_AF-A0AB38WNU0-F1
#
_entry.id   AF-A0AB38WNU0-F1
#
_cell.length_a   1.000
_cell.length_b   1.000
_cell.length_c   1.000
_cell.angle_alpha   90.00
_cell.angle_beta   90.00
_cell.angle_gamma   90.00
#
_symmetry.space_group_name_H-M   'P 1'
#
loop_
_entity.id
_entity.type
_entity.pdbx_description
1 polymer ?
#
loop_
_entity_poly.entity_id
_entity_poly.type
_entity_poly.pdbx_seq_one_letter_code
_entity_poly.pdbx_strand_id
1 'polypeptide(L)'
;MNIFSDIIGAADQPGFREDLHRLDHAHAVDHLRLSRSDLARRRFRGLTDAGREIAIALPRSQQLFDGAILELKASAALVVRVETEDWLRFVARDAATALRLGYFAGNLHWRVRFEGDVLLIAVETERRVYLDRLEPMIQSGEIRPLRTAEVAVP
;
A
#
# COMPACT_ATOMS: atom_id res chain seq x y z
N MET A 1 3.25 12.35 19.76
CA MET A 1 3.41 11.05 19.10
C MET A 1 2.89 9.96 20.00
N ASN A 2 1.91 9.19 19.53
CA ASN A 2 1.27 8.12 20.30
C ASN A 2 1.98 6.79 20.06
N ILE A 3 2.02 5.92 21.08
CA ILE A 3 2.62 4.58 20.98
C ILE A 3 1.53 3.54 21.18
N PHE A 4 1.41 2.61 20.24
CA PHE A 4 0.50 1.47 20.30
C PHE A 4 1.29 0.19 20.53
N SER A 5 1.01 -0.48 21.65
CA SER A 5 1.72 -1.67 22.10
C SER A 5 0.87 -2.93 22.15
N ASP A 6 -0.38 -2.85 21.71
CA ASP A 6 -1.35 -3.95 21.76
C ASP A 6 -2.32 -3.87 20.57
N ILE A 7 -2.95 -5.00 20.23
CA ILE A 7 -4.03 -5.11 19.24
C ILE A 7 -5.32 -5.40 19.99
N ILE A 8 -6.30 -4.50 19.89
CA ILE A 8 -7.60 -4.63 20.58
C ILE A 8 -8.40 -5.80 20.02
N GLY A 9 -8.34 -6.01 18.71
CA GLY A 9 -9.04 -7.07 18.02
C GLY A 9 -9.04 -6.89 16.51
N ALA A 10 -9.88 -7.65 15.83
CA ALA A 10 -10.06 -7.56 14.39
C ALA A 10 -11.35 -6.78 14.06
N ALA A 11 -11.29 -5.91 13.04
CA ALA A 11 -12.40 -5.06 12.61
C ALA A 11 -13.64 -5.83 12.14
N ASP A 12 -13.49 -7.10 11.77
CA ASP A 12 -14.58 -7.98 11.36
C ASP A 12 -15.24 -8.74 12.52
N GLN A 13 -14.72 -8.65 13.74
CA GLN A 13 -15.33 -9.29 14.90
C GLN A 13 -16.68 -8.65 15.24
N PRO A 14 -17.75 -9.44 15.50
CA PRO A 14 -19.10 -8.93 15.69
C PRO A 14 -19.23 -7.78 16.69
N GLY A 15 -18.46 -7.81 17.79
CA GLY A 15 -18.48 -6.76 18.82
C GLY A 15 -17.89 -5.41 18.39
N PHE A 16 -16.98 -5.39 17.42
CA PHE A 16 -16.33 -4.15 16.95
C PHE A 16 -16.95 -3.59 15.68
N ARG A 17 -17.66 -4.41 14.91
CA ARG A 17 -18.29 -3.98 13.65
C ARG A 17 -19.23 -2.81 13.85
N GLU A 18 -20.12 -2.89 14.84
CA GLU A 18 -21.14 -1.85 15.06
C GLU A 18 -20.50 -0.52 15.50
N ASP A 19 -19.53 -0.57 16.42
CA ASP A 19 -18.79 0.60 16.87
C ASP A 19 -17.99 1.24 15.72
N LEU A 20 -17.31 0.43 14.91
CA LEU A 20 -16.57 0.91 13.73
C LEU A 20 -17.50 1.48 12.67
N HIS A 21 -18.64 0.85 12.38
CA HIS A 21 -19.62 1.38 11.42
C HIS A 21 -20.15 2.75 11.86
N ARG A 22 -20.46 2.92 13.15
CA ARG A 22 -20.88 4.21 13.69
C ARG A 22 -19.78 5.28 13.55
N LEU A 23 -18.54 4.94 13.86
CA LEU A 23 -17.40 5.85 13.74
C LEU A 23 -17.06 6.18 12.27
N ASP A 24 -17.22 5.22 11.37
CA ASP A 24 -16.96 5.38 9.93
C ASP A 24 -17.94 6.38 9.32
N HIS A 25 -19.24 6.28 9.67
CA HIS A 25 -20.24 7.30 9.28
C HIS A 25 -19.92 8.71 9.79
N ALA A 26 -19.22 8.81 10.93
CA ALA A 26 -18.76 10.07 11.49
C ALA A 26 -17.39 10.53 10.96
N HIS A 27 -16.80 9.83 9.99
CA HIS A 27 -15.43 10.04 9.48
C HIS A 27 -14.38 10.03 10.60
N ALA A 28 -14.61 9.23 11.64
CA ALA A 28 -13.79 9.14 12.84
C ALA A 28 -12.90 7.89 12.87
N VAL A 29 -12.86 7.12 11.77
CA VAL A 29 -11.95 5.98 11.60
C VAL A 29 -10.72 6.45 10.83
N ASP A 30 -9.56 6.32 11.46
CA ASP A 30 -8.26 6.58 10.86
C ASP A 30 -7.60 5.25 10.44
N HIS A 31 -6.75 5.31 9.42
CA HIS A 31 -6.12 4.14 8.85
C HIS A 31 -4.60 4.20 8.92
N LEU A 32 -4.00 3.11 9.37
CA LEU A 32 -2.57 2.87 9.22
C LEU A 32 -2.38 1.92 8.03
N ARG A 33 -1.97 2.48 6.89
CA ARG A 33 -1.65 1.69 5.70
C ARG A 33 -0.26 1.09 5.79
N LEU A 34 -0.17 -0.21 5.54
CA LEU A 34 1.08 -0.96 5.61
C LEU A 34 1.23 -1.87 4.39
N SER A 35 2.47 -2.00 3.93
CA SER A 35 2.84 -3.07 3.01
C SER A 35 2.72 -4.44 3.70
N ARG A 36 2.61 -5.52 2.91
CA ARG A 36 2.66 -6.89 3.45
C ARG A 36 3.95 -7.16 4.23
N SER A 37 5.08 -6.59 3.81
CA SER A 37 6.36 -6.72 4.53
C SER A 37 6.35 -6.01 5.88
N ASP A 38 5.63 -4.88 6.00
CA ASP A 38 5.57 -4.13 7.25
C ASP A 38 4.71 -4.80 8.32
N LEU A 39 3.77 -5.68 7.94
CA LEU A 39 2.98 -6.47 8.90
C LEU A 39 3.84 -7.35 9.82
N ALA A 40 4.99 -7.80 9.33
CA ALA A 40 5.93 -8.60 10.11
C ALA A 40 6.73 -7.76 11.13
N ARG A 41 6.74 -6.44 10.97
CA ARG A 41 7.50 -5.53 11.85
C ARG A 41 6.74 -5.32 13.14
N ARG A 42 7.47 -5.46 14.26
CA ARG A 42 6.91 -5.30 15.61
C ARG A 42 7.14 -3.91 16.19
N ARG A 43 8.12 -3.18 15.64
CA ARG A 43 8.56 -1.88 16.12
C ARG A 43 8.88 -0.98 14.93
N PHE A 44 8.12 0.09 14.78
CA PHE A 44 8.36 1.11 13.75
C PHE A 44 7.57 2.38 14.05
N ARG A 45 7.90 3.47 13.35
CA ARG A 45 7.09 4.69 13.31
C ARG A 45 6.32 4.72 11.99
N GLY A 46 5.11 5.24 12.02
CA GLY A 46 4.24 5.36 10.86
C GLY A 46 3.46 6.66 10.88
N LEU A 47 2.92 7.01 9.72
CA LEU A 47 1.97 8.09 9.54
C LEU A 47 0.63 7.47 9.13
N THR A 48 -0.46 7.94 9.71
CA THR A 48 -1.80 7.51 9.34
C THR A 48 -2.37 8.35 8.19
N ASP A 49 -3.48 7.91 7.60
CA ASP A 49 -4.19 8.65 6.54
C ASP A 49 -4.63 10.05 7.02
N ALA A 50 -4.99 10.20 8.30
CA ALA A 50 -5.30 11.51 8.90
C ALA A 50 -4.05 12.35 9.24
N GLY A 51 -2.84 11.90 8.87
CA GLY A 51 -1.57 12.61 9.11
C GLY A 51 -1.06 12.51 10.55
N ARG A 52 -1.54 11.54 11.35
CA ARG A 52 -1.10 11.36 12.73
C ARG A 52 0.21 10.57 12.78
N GLU A 53 1.22 11.12 13.43
CA GLU A 53 2.46 10.39 13.72
C GLU A 53 2.29 9.42 14.90
N ILE A 54 2.56 8.15 14.63
CA ILE A 54 2.41 7.06 15.61
C ILE A 54 3.66 6.18 15.65
N ALA A 55 3.79 5.42 16.74
CA ALA A 55 4.76 4.36 16.87
C ALA A 55 4.07 3.04 17.23
N ILE A 56 4.47 1.96 16.59
CA ILE A 56 4.05 0.60 16.91
C ILE A 56 5.16 -0.05 17.76
N ALA A 57 4.78 -0.72 18.85
CA ALA A 57 5.69 -1.43 19.74
C ALA A 57 5.04 -2.69 20.33
N LEU A 58 4.75 -3.67 19.48
CA LEU A 58 4.05 -4.90 19.87
C LEU A 58 4.94 -5.91 20.62
N PRO A 59 4.34 -6.72 21.51
CA PRO A 59 5.02 -7.85 22.13
C PRO A 59 5.36 -8.94 21.11
N ARG A 60 6.25 -9.87 21.48
CA ARG A 60 6.71 -10.92 20.57
C ARG A 60 5.63 -11.93 20.14
N SER A 61 4.55 -12.01 20.91
CA SER A 61 3.40 -12.89 20.68
C SER A 61 2.38 -12.32 19.69
N GLN A 62 2.48 -11.04 19.33
CA GLN A 62 1.52 -10.37 18.45
C GLN A 62 2.17 -9.94 17.14
N GLN A 63 1.34 -9.93 16.10
CA GLN A 63 1.70 -9.52 14.75
C GLN A 63 0.54 -8.73 14.15
N LEU A 64 0.85 -7.68 13.39
CA LEU A 64 -0.16 -6.91 12.68
C LEU A 64 -0.76 -7.75 11.55
N PHE A 65 -2.03 -7.49 11.27
CA PHE A 65 -2.78 -8.10 10.18
C PHE A 65 -3.77 -7.09 9.61
N ASP A 66 -4.32 -7.38 8.44
CA ASP A 66 -5.31 -6.51 7.82
C ASP A 66 -6.58 -6.42 8.68
N GLY A 67 -7.02 -5.19 8.98
CA GLY A 67 -8.15 -4.96 9.87
C GLY A 67 -7.82 -5.05 11.37
N ALA A 68 -6.55 -5.14 11.77
CA ALA A 68 -6.17 -5.04 13.18
C ALA A 68 -6.55 -3.67 13.76
N ILE A 69 -7.28 -3.65 14.87
CA ILE A 69 -7.68 -2.43 15.59
C ILE A 69 -6.60 -2.10 16.62
N LEU A 70 -5.99 -0.92 16.50
CA LEU A 70 -4.95 -0.41 17.40
C LEU A 70 -5.49 0.56 18.44
N GLU A 71 -6.57 1.26 18.10
CA GLU A 71 -7.27 2.19 18.99
C GLU A 71 -8.77 2.08 18.74
N LEU A 72 -9.56 2.04 19.80
CA LEU A 72 -11.01 2.16 19.73
C LEU A 72 -11.47 3.00 20.91
N LYS A 73 -12.04 4.17 20.61
CA LYS A 73 -12.59 5.15 21.56
C LYS A 73 -13.98 5.54 21.10
N ALA A 74 -14.76 6.15 21.99
CA ALA A 74 -16.10 6.64 21.66
C ALA A 74 -16.13 7.64 20.48
N SER A 75 -15.02 8.35 20.23
CA SER A 75 -14.92 9.41 19.22
C SER A 75 -13.90 9.14 18.10
N ALA A 76 -13.18 8.01 18.13
CA ALA A 76 -12.16 7.70 17.12
C ALA A 76 -11.76 6.22 17.13
N ALA A 77 -11.35 5.69 15.99
CA ALA A 77 -10.71 4.39 15.87
C ALA A 77 -9.47 4.45 14.98
N LEU A 78 -8.50 3.55 15.20
CA LEU A 78 -7.35 3.36 14.33
C LEU A 78 -7.29 1.90 13.87
N VAL A 79 -7.36 1.69 12.55
CA VAL A 79 -7.42 0.36 11.95
C VAL A 79 -6.30 0.18 10.92
N VAL A 80 -5.60 -0.94 11.00
CA VAL A 80 -4.58 -1.32 10.02
C VAL A 80 -5.23 -1.74 8.71
N ARG A 81 -4.70 -1.23 7.60
CA ARG A 81 -5.05 -1.66 6.25
C ARG A 81 -3.83 -2.14 5.51
N VAL A 82 -3.90 -3.33 4.93
CA VAL A 82 -2.83 -3.83 4.07
C VAL A 82 -3.02 -3.26 2.68
N GLU A 83 -1.99 -2.58 2.18
CA GLU A 83 -1.98 -2.15 0.79
C GLU A 83 -1.95 -3.40 -0.10
N THR A 84 -2.97 -3.55 -0.94
CA THR A 84 -2.89 -4.43 -2.10
C THR A 84 -1.82 -3.86 -3.01
N GLU A 85 -0.65 -4.52 -3.09
CA GLU A 85 0.39 -4.09 -4.01
C GLU A 85 -0.10 -4.31 -5.44
N ASP A 86 -0.69 -3.27 -6.03
CA ASP A 86 -1.05 -3.23 -7.43
C ASP A 86 0.19 -2.80 -8.24
N TRP A 87 0.55 -3.58 -9.26
CA TRP A 87 1.75 -3.37 -10.04
C TRP A 87 1.39 -3.15 -11.51
N LEU A 88 1.76 -2.00 -12.06
CA LEU A 88 1.74 -1.78 -13.50
C LEU A 88 2.95 -2.46 -14.14
N ARG A 89 2.73 -3.24 -15.19
CA ARG A 89 3.77 -4.04 -15.85
C ARG A 89 4.02 -3.50 -17.25
N PHE A 90 5.26 -3.21 -17.59
CA PHE A 90 5.63 -2.66 -18.90
C PHE A 90 6.81 -3.41 -19.50
N VAL A 91 6.74 -3.62 -20.82
CA VAL A 91 7.88 -4.02 -21.64
C VAL A 91 8.24 -2.86 -22.54
N ALA A 92 9.53 -2.51 -22.57
CA ALA A 92 10.05 -1.54 -23.52
C ALA A 92 10.33 -2.21 -24.87
N ARG A 93 10.14 -1.47 -25.96
CA ARG A 93 10.40 -1.97 -27.33
C ARG A 93 11.86 -2.39 -27.55
N ASP A 94 12.79 -1.68 -26.93
CA ASP A 94 14.23 -1.85 -27.11
C ASP A 94 15.01 -1.43 -25.85
N ALA A 95 16.30 -1.76 -25.79
CA ALA A 95 17.15 -1.49 -24.64
C ALA A 95 17.34 0.02 -24.34
N ALA A 96 17.36 0.85 -25.38
CA ALA A 96 17.49 2.31 -25.21
C ALA A 96 16.23 2.89 -24.53
N THR A 97 15.07 2.39 -24.93
CA THR A 97 13.79 2.75 -24.33
C THR A 97 13.64 2.18 -22.92
N ALA A 98 14.13 0.98 -22.65
CA ALA A 98 14.18 0.40 -21.31
C ALA A 98 14.99 1.27 -20.35
N LEU A 99 16.15 1.77 -20.79
CA LEU A 99 16.99 2.69 -20.00
C LEU A 99 16.25 3.99 -19.68
N ARG A 100 15.56 4.58 -20.69
CA ARG A 100 14.76 5.79 -20.50
C ARG A 100 13.59 5.58 -19.55
N LEU A 101 12.87 4.46 -19.69
CA LEU A 101 11.75 4.11 -18.80
C LEU A 101 12.23 3.93 -17.35
N GLY A 102 13.33 3.21 -17.15
CA GLY A 102 13.94 3.02 -15.83
C GLY A 102 14.40 4.35 -15.21
N TYR A 103 15.09 5.19 -15.98
CA TYR A 103 15.46 6.54 -15.55
C TYR A 103 14.23 7.38 -15.18
N PHE A 104 13.18 7.36 -16.01
CA PHE A 104 11.96 8.11 -15.78
C PHE A 104 11.26 7.69 -14.48
N ALA A 105 11.06 6.39 -14.28
CA ALA A 105 10.46 5.86 -13.05
C ALA A 105 11.30 6.20 -11.81
N GLY A 106 12.63 6.07 -11.91
CA GLY A 106 13.56 6.44 -10.83
C GLY A 106 13.53 7.94 -10.50
N ASN A 107 13.50 8.80 -11.52
CA ASN A 107 13.43 10.25 -11.35
C ASN A 107 12.12 10.72 -10.69
N LEU A 108 11.04 9.95 -10.87
CA LEU A 108 9.77 10.20 -10.20
C LEU A 108 9.67 9.55 -8.81
N HIS A 109 10.75 8.92 -8.34
CA HIS A 109 10.81 8.18 -7.08
C HIS A 109 9.74 7.08 -6.97
N TRP A 110 9.36 6.49 -8.10
CA TRP A 110 8.44 5.36 -8.07
C TRP A 110 9.16 4.10 -7.64
N ARG A 111 8.49 3.31 -6.80
CA ARG A 111 8.96 1.98 -6.43
C ARG A 111 8.83 1.04 -7.64
N VAL A 112 9.94 0.40 -7.99
CA VAL A 112 10.01 -0.52 -9.14
C VAL A 112 10.58 -1.87 -8.79
N ARG A 113 10.19 -2.88 -9.57
CA ARG A 113 10.77 -4.23 -9.57
C ARG A 113 11.01 -4.67 -11.02
N PHE A 114 11.95 -5.58 -11.20
CA PHE A 114 12.26 -6.17 -12.50
C PHE A 114 11.88 -7.65 -12.50
N GLU A 115 11.25 -8.09 -13.59
CA GLU A 115 11.02 -9.51 -13.89
C GLU A 115 11.47 -9.76 -15.33
N GLY A 116 12.73 -10.16 -15.49
CA GLY A 116 13.36 -10.26 -16.82
C GLY A 116 13.45 -8.89 -17.49
N ASP A 117 12.82 -8.77 -18.67
CA ASP A 117 12.71 -7.53 -19.45
C ASP A 117 11.45 -6.70 -19.10
N VAL A 118 10.69 -7.11 -18.09
CA VAL A 118 9.49 -6.40 -17.62
C VAL A 118 9.85 -5.47 -16.45
N LEU A 119 9.48 -4.20 -16.57
CA LEU A 119 9.47 -3.24 -15.46
C LEU A 119 8.11 -3.26 -14.77
N LEU A 120 8.10 -3.48 -13.46
CA LEU A 120 6.93 -3.36 -12.61
C LEU A 120 7.02 -2.04 -11.84
N ILE A 121 5.93 -1.28 -11.82
CA ILE A 121 5.81 -0.01 -11.10
C ILE A 121 4.68 -0.14 -10.07
N ALA A 122 4.97 0.09 -8.79
CA ALA A 122 3.97 0.01 -7.74
C ALA A 122 2.97 1.15 -7.86
N VAL A 123 1.69 0.82 -7.76
CA VAL A 123 0.59 1.77 -7.69
C VAL A 123 0.29 2.01 -6.21
N GLU A 124 0.69 3.17 -5.71
CA GLU A 124 0.53 3.57 -4.31
C GLU A 124 -0.63 4.58 -4.13
N THR A 125 -1.14 5.12 -5.25
CA THR A 125 -2.30 6.01 -5.29
C THR A 125 -3.27 5.55 -6.39
N GLU A 126 -3.78 6.45 -7.23
CA GLU A 126 -4.63 6.08 -8.36
C GLU A 126 -3.78 5.65 -9.57
N ARG A 127 -4.12 4.51 -10.19
CA ARG A 127 -3.46 4.02 -11.42
C ARG A 127 -3.33 5.10 -12.49
N ARG A 128 -4.35 5.97 -12.60
CA ARG A 128 -4.39 7.05 -13.60
C ARG A 128 -3.22 8.01 -13.49
N VAL A 129 -2.76 8.33 -12.26
CA VAL A 129 -1.62 9.22 -12.01
C VAL A 129 -0.33 8.72 -12.66
N TYR A 130 -0.13 7.40 -12.67
CA TYR A 130 1.03 6.76 -13.29
C TYR A 130 0.85 6.66 -14.80
N LEU A 131 -0.33 6.21 -15.24
CA LEU A 131 -0.65 6.03 -16.66
C LEU A 131 -0.58 7.35 -17.42
N ASP A 132 -1.08 8.45 -16.87
CA ASP A 132 -1.02 9.78 -17.51
C ASP A 132 0.41 10.23 -17.79
N ARG A 133 1.35 9.93 -16.88
CA ARG A 133 2.76 10.29 -17.07
C ARG A 133 3.47 9.37 -18.07
N LEU A 134 3.02 8.14 -18.19
CA LEU A 134 3.57 7.14 -19.12
C LEU A 134 2.88 7.18 -20.49
N GLU A 135 1.72 7.85 -20.59
CA GLU A 135 0.87 7.93 -21.78
C GLU A 135 1.66 8.29 -23.05
N PRO A 136 2.59 9.27 -23.06
CA PRO A 136 3.35 9.59 -24.27
C PRO A 136 4.19 8.41 -24.79
N MET A 137 4.81 7.65 -23.88
CA MET A 137 5.63 6.48 -24.24
C MET A 137 4.75 5.28 -24.64
N ILE A 138 3.54 5.18 -24.07
CA ILE A 138 2.56 4.16 -24.43
C ILE A 138 2.03 4.42 -25.84
N GLN A 139 1.60 5.66 -26.12
CA GLN A 139 1.05 6.06 -27.41
C GLN A 139 2.07 5.98 -28.54
N SER A 140 3.35 6.28 -28.27
CA SER A 140 4.43 6.14 -29.26
C SER A 140 4.84 4.68 -29.52
N GLY A 141 4.30 3.72 -28.77
CA GLY A 141 4.69 2.32 -28.82
C GLY A 141 6.12 2.06 -28.34
N GLU A 142 6.69 3.00 -27.58
CA GLU A 142 7.97 2.83 -26.89
C GLU A 142 7.85 1.81 -25.76
N ILE A 143 6.73 1.85 -25.03
CA ILE A 143 6.44 0.89 -23.96
C ILE A 143 5.05 0.30 -24.15
N ARG A 144 4.87 -0.96 -23.74
CA ARG A 144 3.59 -1.66 -23.83
C ARG A 144 3.18 -2.18 -22.45
N PRO A 145 1.97 -1.83 -21.96
CA PRO A 145 1.46 -2.40 -20.73
C PRO A 145 1.13 -3.88 -20.94
N LEU A 146 1.53 -4.72 -19.98
CA LEU A 146 1.12 -6.12 -19.93
C LEU A 146 -0.15 -6.24 -19.08
N ARG A 147 -1.13 -7.01 -19.55
CA ARG A 147 -2.25 -7.41 -18.70
C ARG A 147 -1.73 -8.39 -17.66
N THR A 148 -2.18 -8.27 -16.42
CA THR A 148 -1.97 -9.28 -15.38
C THR A 148 -2.71 -10.55 -15.81
N ALA A 149 -2.06 -11.40 -16.61
CA ALA A 149 -2.36 -12.81 -16.60
C ALA A 149 -1.79 -13.35 -15.29
N GLU A 150 -2.62 -14.08 -14.55
CA GLU A 150 -2.30 -14.74 -13.29
C GLU A 150 -0.85 -15.23 -13.27
N VAL A 151 -0.03 -14.61 -12.43
CA VAL A 151 1.28 -15.17 -12.10
C VAL A 151 0.98 -16.42 -11.28
N ALA A 152 0.94 -17.56 -11.98
CA ALA A 152 1.09 -18.86 -11.36
C ALA A 152 2.40 -18.80 -10.54
N VAL A 153 2.24 -18.79 -9.22
CA VAL A 153 3.35 -19.01 -8.30
C VAL A 153 3.75 -20.48 -8.45
N PRO A 154 5.05 -20.81 -8.62
CA PRO A 154 5.52 -22.19 -8.70
C PRO A 154 5.27 -22.97 -7.40
#